data_AF-A0A1J5LS78-F1
#
_entry.id   AF-A0A1J5LS78-F1
#
_cell.length_a   1.000
_cell.length_b   1.000
_cell.length_c   1.000
_cell.angle_alpha   90.00
_cell.angle_beta   90.00
_cell.angle_gamma   90.00
#
_symmetry.space_group_name_H-M   'P 1'
#
loop_
_entity.id
_entity.type
_entity.pdbx_description
1 polymer ?
#
loop_
_entity_poly.entity_id
_entity_poly.type
_entity_poly.pdbx_seq_one_letter_code
_entity_poly.pdbx_strand_id
1 'polypeptide(L)'
;MKNCMKSIVVIFVFLVGLQHVNAQETVLKEVLLTTLNSVNELDLSNLKTEDLMEYNTGLTDRIYEILESDKVEKEKVEAMKILSNDTERDLTDLLGKKMHKKYVKLMEDQLKPLIKKDKTLKHLF
;
A
#
# COMPACT_ATOMS: atom_id res chain seq x y z
N MET A 1 24.63 60.70 -32.19
CA MET A 1 25.43 59.47 -31.93
C MET A 1 25.87 59.56 -30.47
N LYS A 2 25.59 58.66 -29.52
CA LYS A 2 25.21 57.24 -29.49
C LYS A 2 24.24 57.04 -28.32
N ASN A 3 23.09 56.41 -28.57
CA ASN A 3 22.23 55.89 -27.50
C ASN A 3 22.83 54.57 -27.03
N CYS A 4 23.21 54.47 -25.76
CA CYS A 4 23.76 53.26 -25.17
C CYS A 4 22.62 52.38 -24.66
N MET A 5 22.05 51.58 -25.56
CA MET A 5 21.16 50.48 -25.20
C MET A 5 22.03 49.31 -24.76
N LYS A 6 22.01 48.95 -23.48
CA LYS A 6 22.68 47.75 -22.97
C LYS A 6 21.72 46.91 -22.14
N SER A 7 21.22 45.89 -22.83
CA SER A 7 20.66 44.60 -22.40
C SER A 7 20.21 44.44 -20.95
N ILE A 8 18.89 44.35 -20.77
CA ILE A 8 18.27 43.64 -19.66
C ILE A 8 18.43 42.15 -19.96
N VAL A 9 19.37 41.48 -19.30
CA VAL A 9 19.47 40.01 -19.31
C VAL A 9 18.53 39.50 -18.22
N VAL A 10 17.34 39.04 -18.62
CA VAL A 10 16.42 38.30 -17.76
C VAL A 10 16.97 36.89 -17.60
N ILE A 11 17.58 36.59 -16.46
CA ILE A 11 18.03 35.23 -16.13
C ILE A 11 16.79 34.45 -15.69
N PHE A 12 16.25 33.62 -16.58
CA PHE A 12 15.26 32.61 -16.22
C PHE A 12 15.93 31.55 -15.34
N VAL A 13 15.52 31.51 -14.07
CA VAL A 13 15.89 30.46 -13.12
C VAL A 13 15.19 29.18 -13.55
N PHE A 14 15.89 28.30 -14.28
CA PHE A 14 15.45 26.93 -14.51
C PHE A 14 15.90 26.08 -13.32
N LEU A 15 15.10 26.12 -12.25
CA LEU A 15 15.16 25.18 -11.14
C LEU A 15 14.68 23.82 -11.69
N VAL A 16 15.55 23.11 -12.40
CA VAL A 16 15.36 21.68 -12.66
C VAL A 16 15.63 20.99 -11.33
N GLY A 17 14.63 21.03 -10.45
CA GLY A 17 14.52 20.03 -9.41
C GLY A 17 14.49 18.70 -10.14
N LEU A 18 15.62 17.98 -10.09
CA LEU A 18 15.64 16.54 -10.27
C LEU A 18 14.68 15.97 -9.22
N GLN A 19 13.40 15.92 -9.57
CA GLN A 19 12.49 15.00 -8.94
C GLN A 19 13.05 13.64 -9.36
N HIS A 20 13.83 13.03 -8.48
CA HIS A 20 14.00 11.59 -8.50
C HIS A 20 12.59 11.02 -8.44
N VAL A 21 12.01 10.77 -9.61
CA VAL A 21 10.90 9.85 -9.75
C VAL A 21 11.53 8.50 -9.42
N ASN A 22 11.60 8.20 -8.13
CA ASN A 22 11.79 6.83 -7.70
C ASN A 22 10.59 6.10 -8.31
N ALA A 23 10.83 5.41 -9.42
CA ALA A 23 9.93 4.39 -9.91
C ALA A 23 9.92 3.32 -8.81
N GLN A 24 9.10 3.55 -7.78
CA GLN A 24 8.84 2.58 -6.73
C GLN A 24 8.33 1.35 -7.47
N GLU A 25 9.07 0.23 -7.40
CA GLU A 25 8.60 -1.04 -7.93
C GLU A 25 7.28 -1.34 -7.25
N THR A 26 6.20 -1.07 -7.96
CA THR A 26 4.86 -1.18 -7.41
C THR A 26 4.56 -2.67 -7.32
N VAL A 27 4.18 -3.14 -6.13
CA VAL A 27 3.63 -4.49 -6.01
C VAL A 27 2.38 -4.53 -6.90
N LEU A 28 2.24 -5.58 -7.72
CA LEU A 28 1.02 -5.75 -8.52
C LEU A 28 -0.14 -6.18 -7.63
N LYS A 29 -1.33 -5.65 -7.89
CA LYS A 29 -2.54 -5.93 -7.10
C LYS A 29 -2.85 -7.42 -6.98
N GLU A 30 -2.72 -8.14 -8.10
CA GLU A 30 -2.91 -9.59 -8.15
C GLU A 30 -1.90 -10.35 -7.29
N VAL A 31 -0.66 -9.87 -7.18
CA VAL A 31 0.38 -10.48 -6.35
C VAL A 31 0.04 -10.31 -4.86
N LEU A 32 -0.43 -9.11 -4.46
CA LEU A 32 -0.88 -8.89 -3.10
C LEU A 32 -2.08 -9.77 -2.76
N LEU A 33 -3.12 -9.79 -3.61
CA LEU A 33 -4.31 -10.61 -3.40
C LEU A 33 -3.96 -12.10 -3.29
N THR A 34 -3.13 -12.60 -4.20
CA THR A 34 -2.68 -14.01 -4.18
C THR A 34 -1.93 -14.33 -2.88
N THR A 35 -1.14 -13.38 -2.37
CA THR A 35 -0.43 -13.52 -1.10
C THR A 35 -1.42 -13.54 0.07
N LEU A 36 -2.37 -12.60 0.13
CA LEU A 36 -3.40 -12.57 1.18
C LEU A 36 -4.27 -13.85 1.18
N ASN A 37 -4.49 -14.45 0.02
CA ASN A 37 -5.25 -15.69 -0.16
C ASN A 37 -4.43 -16.97 0.02
N SER A 38 -3.12 -16.88 0.29
CA SER A 38 -2.27 -18.05 0.53
C SER A 38 -2.44 -18.59 1.95
N VAL A 39 -3.66 -19.02 2.28
CA VAL A 39 -4.14 -19.35 3.64
C VAL A 39 -4.24 -20.84 3.95
N ASN A 40 -3.67 -21.70 3.08
CA ASN A 40 -3.74 -23.16 3.23
C ASN A 40 -3.22 -23.66 4.59
N GLU A 41 -2.29 -22.94 5.21
CA GLU A 41 -1.71 -23.28 6.52
C GLU A 41 -2.66 -23.01 7.71
N LEU A 42 -3.78 -22.33 7.48
CA LEU A 42 -4.74 -21.98 8.54
C LEU A 42 -5.77 -23.08 8.83
N ASP A 43 -5.88 -24.10 7.97
CA ASP A 43 -6.82 -25.23 8.13
C ASP A 43 -8.26 -24.74 8.39
N LEU A 44 -8.69 -23.74 7.61
CA LEU A 44 -10.04 -23.21 7.64
C LEU A 44 -11.01 -24.15 6.91
N SER A 45 -12.28 -24.17 7.33
CA SER A 45 -13.32 -24.85 6.53
C SER A 45 -13.47 -24.17 5.17
N ASN A 46 -13.92 -24.90 4.15
CA ASN A 46 -14.09 -24.35 2.79
C ASN A 46 -14.90 -23.05 2.79
N LEU A 47 -16.04 -23.03 3.50
CA LEU A 47 -16.88 -21.83 3.63
C LEU A 47 -16.09 -20.65 4.23
N LYS A 48 -15.31 -20.87 5.29
CA LYS A 48 -14.50 -19.81 5.91
C LYS A 48 -13.35 -19.36 5.03
N THR A 49 -12.78 -20.26 4.25
CA THR A 49 -11.77 -19.93 3.25
C THR A 49 -12.36 -19.04 2.16
N GLU A 50 -13.54 -19.39 1.64
CA GLU A 50 -14.25 -18.58 0.63
C GLU A 50 -14.59 -17.18 1.18
N ASP A 51 -15.19 -17.09 2.38
CA ASP A 51 -15.50 -15.81 3.00
C ASP A 51 -14.24 -14.93 3.19
N LEU A 52 -13.12 -15.54 3.61
CA LEU A 52 -11.85 -14.83 3.79
C LEU A 52 -11.26 -14.36 2.45
N MET A 53 -11.36 -15.16 1.39
CA MET A 53 -10.87 -14.78 0.06
C MET A 53 -11.70 -13.65 -0.55
N GLU A 54 -13.02 -13.65 -0.34
CA GLU A 54 -13.89 -12.54 -0.73
C GLU A 54 -13.52 -11.28 0.05
N TYR A 55 -13.36 -11.38 1.37
CA TYR A 55 -12.90 -10.26 2.20
C TYR A 55 -11.55 -9.70 1.73
N ASN A 56 -10.57 -10.57 1.47
CA ASN A 56 -9.24 -10.16 1.02
C ASN A 56 -9.25 -9.46 -0.34
N THR A 57 -10.22 -9.79 -1.21
CA THR A 57 -10.43 -9.08 -2.47
C THR A 57 -10.80 -7.63 -2.20
N GLY A 58 -11.81 -7.39 -1.36
CA GLY A 58 -12.21 -6.04 -0.95
C GLY A 58 -11.14 -5.29 -0.16
N LEU A 59 -10.39 -5.97 0.71
CA LEU A 59 -9.25 -5.39 1.42
C LEU A 59 -8.17 -4.93 0.42
N THR A 60 -7.85 -5.77 -0.57
CA THR A 60 -6.87 -5.44 -1.62
C THR A 60 -7.33 -4.21 -2.42
N ASP A 61 -8.61 -4.11 -2.78
CA ASP A 61 -9.16 -2.94 -3.45
C ASP A 61 -8.91 -1.65 -2.64
N ARG A 62 -9.26 -1.67 -1.35
CA ARG A 62 -9.06 -0.53 -0.43
C ARG A 62 -7.58 -0.16 -0.26
N ILE A 63 -6.68 -1.14 -0.22
CA ILE A 63 -5.23 -0.90 -0.16
C ILE A 63 -4.77 -0.13 -1.40
N TYR A 64 -5.19 -0.57 -2.60
CA TYR A 64 -4.76 0.08 -3.84
C TYR A 64 -5.41 1.44 -4.04
N GLU A 65 -6.66 1.65 -3.59
CA GLU A 65 -7.25 2.99 -3.51
C GLU A 65 -6.37 3.96 -2.71
N ILE A 66 -5.77 3.51 -1.60
CA ILE A 66 -4.84 4.32 -0.81
C ILE A 66 -3.52 4.53 -1.56
N LEU A 67 -2.90 3.46 -2.05
CA LEU A 67 -1.59 3.51 -2.70
C LEU A 67 -1.60 4.33 -3.99
N GLU A 68 -2.66 4.23 -4.78
CA GLU A 68 -2.82 4.92 -6.06
C GLU A 68 -3.46 6.31 -5.93
N SER A 69 -3.92 6.69 -4.74
CA SER A 69 -4.44 8.04 -4.50
C SER A 69 -3.39 9.13 -4.74
N ASP A 70 -3.86 10.34 -5.01
CA ASP A 70 -3.07 11.56 -5.16
C ASP A 70 -2.53 12.12 -3.83
N LYS A 71 -2.80 11.43 -2.71
CA LYS A 71 -2.36 11.80 -1.37
C LYS A 71 -0.85 11.78 -1.23
N VAL A 72 -0.33 12.63 -0.35
CA VAL A 72 1.08 12.58 0.03
C VAL A 72 1.38 11.36 0.90
N GLU A 73 2.63 10.90 0.91
CA GLU A 73 3.05 9.66 1.60
C GLU A 73 2.59 9.60 3.07
N LYS A 74 2.69 10.72 3.80
CA LYS A 74 2.25 10.80 5.20
C LYS A 74 0.76 10.48 5.37
N GLU A 75 -0.07 10.98 4.45
CA GLU A 75 -1.51 10.75 4.48
C GLU A 75 -1.87 9.33 4.06
N LYS A 76 -1.12 8.74 3.10
CA LYS A 76 -1.25 7.33 2.72
C LYS A 76 -0.94 6.41 3.89
N VAL A 77 0.14 6.68 4.63
CA VAL A 77 0.50 5.93 5.84
C VAL A 77 -0.60 6.03 6.90
N GLU A 78 -1.18 7.21 7.11
CA GLU A 78 -2.27 7.37 8.08
C GLU A 78 -3.54 6.63 7.65
N ALA A 79 -3.91 6.72 6.37
CA ALA A 79 -5.02 5.95 5.81
C ALA A 79 -4.79 4.43 5.95
N MET A 80 -3.57 3.95 5.74
CA MET A 80 -3.22 2.54 5.88
C MET A 80 -3.36 2.05 7.32
N LYS A 81 -3.00 2.89 8.32
CA LYS A 81 -3.20 2.55 9.73
C LYS A 81 -4.68 2.49 10.12
N ILE A 82 -5.48 3.41 9.60
CA ILE A 82 -6.93 3.37 9.81
C ILE A 82 -7.51 2.09 9.20
N LEU A 83 -7.09 1.75 7.97
CA LEU A 83 -7.47 0.51 7.31
C LEU A 83 -7.04 -0.73 8.12
N SER A 84 -5.84 -0.72 8.69
CA SER A 84 -5.34 -1.81 9.55
C SER A 84 -6.22 -2.04 10.78
N ASN A 85 -6.64 -0.97 11.46
CA ASN A 85 -7.55 -1.06 12.61
C ASN A 85 -8.94 -1.62 12.21
N ASP A 86 -9.48 -1.17 11.08
CA ASP A 86 -10.72 -1.74 10.54
C ASP A 86 -10.55 -3.22 10.21
N THR A 87 -9.42 -3.58 9.59
CA THR A 87 -9.07 -4.95 9.22
C THR A 87 -8.97 -5.86 10.45
N GLU A 88 -8.37 -5.39 11.54
CA GLU A 88 -8.30 -6.13 12.80
C GLU A 88 -9.70 -6.47 13.33
N ARG A 89 -10.62 -5.49 13.32
CA ARG A 89 -12.01 -5.71 13.76
C ARG A 89 -12.71 -6.71 12.85
N ASP A 90 -12.71 -6.45 11.55
CA ASP A 90 -13.45 -7.23 10.56
C ASP A 90 -12.95 -8.69 10.53
N LEU A 91 -11.63 -8.92 10.56
CA LEU A 91 -11.06 -10.27 10.60
C LEU A 91 -11.31 -10.97 11.94
N THR A 92 -11.36 -10.23 13.05
CA THR A 92 -11.73 -10.80 14.36
C THR A 92 -13.17 -11.27 14.34
N ASP A 93 -14.09 -10.52 13.75
CA ASP A 93 -15.50 -10.90 13.61
C ASP A 93 -15.66 -12.07 12.63
N LEU A 94 -14.92 -12.06 11.51
CA LEU A 94 -15.00 -13.07 10.48
C LEU A 94 -14.41 -14.43 10.91
N LEU A 95 -13.20 -14.43 11.46
CA LEU A 95 -12.44 -15.64 11.76
C LEU A 95 -12.50 -16.04 13.24
N GLY A 96 -12.89 -15.10 14.10
CA GLY A 96 -12.67 -15.22 15.54
C GLY A 96 -11.23 -14.89 15.94
N LYS A 97 -11.07 -14.36 17.16
CA LYS A 97 -9.79 -13.87 17.70
C LYS A 97 -8.60 -14.83 17.55
N LYS A 98 -8.82 -16.14 17.73
CA LYS A 98 -7.74 -17.14 17.65
C LYS A 98 -7.24 -17.32 16.22
N MET A 99 -8.15 -17.42 15.24
CA MET A 99 -7.78 -17.63 13.85
C MET A 99 -7.28 -16.36 13.19
N HIS A 100 -7.86 -15.20 13.53
CA HIS A 100 -7.33 -13.90 13.12
C HIS A 100 -5.84 -13.75 13.50
N LYS A 101 -5.46 -14.05 14.75
CA LYS A 101 -4.04 -14.02 15.15
C LYS A 101 -3.13 -14.93 14.33
N LYS A 102 -3.62 -16.10 13.93
CA LYS A 102 -2.84 -17.01 13.07
C LYS A 102 -2.70 -16.43 11.65
N TYR A 103 -3.78 -15.84 11.12
CA TYR A 103 -3.77 -15.17 9.83
C TYR A 103 -2.76 -14.02 9.80
N VAL A 104 -2.79 -13.12 10.81
CA VAL A 104 -1.82 -12.03 10.93
C VAL A 104 -0.39 -12.55 10.94
N LYS A 105 -0.10 -13.56 11.76
CA LYS A 105 1.24 -14.16 11.82
C LYS A 105 1.69 -14.76 10.49
N LEU A 106 0.77 -15.41 9.76
CA LEU A 106 1.06 -15.92 8.42
C LEU A 106 1.38 -14.78 7.45
N MET A 107 0.60 -13.70 7.49
CA MET A 107 0.79 -12.53 6.62
C MET A 107 2.06 -11.74 6.95
N GLU A 108 2.46 -11.65 8.22
CA GLU A 108 3.74 -11.06 8.62
C GLU A 108 4.93 -11.74 7.92
N ASP A 109 4.86 -13.06 7.72
CA ASP A 109 5.90 -13.82 7.02
C ASP A 109 5.78 -13.69 5.50
N GLN A 110 4.57 -13.85 4.97
CA GLN A 110 4.34 -13.87 3.52
C GLN A 110 4.47 -12.49 2.85
N LEU A 111 4.17 -11.40 3.56
CA LEU A 111 4.26 -10.03 3.02
C LEU A 111 5.69 -9.45 3.06
N LYS A 112 6.64 -10.06 3.78
CA LYS A 112 8.04 -9.58 3.87
C LYS A 112 8.68 -9.23 2.52
N PRO A 113 8.55 -10.06 1.45
CA PRO A 113 9.11 -9.74 0.14
C PRO A 113 8.43 -8.53 -0.52
N LEU A 114 7.12 -8.37 -0.32
CA LEU A 114 6.33 -7.28 -0.89
C LEU A 114 6.62 -5.96 -0.16
N ILE A 115 6.78 -5.99 1.16
CA ILE A 115 7.15 -4.83 1.99
C ILE A 115 8.53 -4.26 1.59
N LYS A 116 9.44 -5.11 1.11
CA LYS A 116 10.75 -4.64 0.60
C LYS A 116 10.62 -3.81 -0.68
N LYS A 117 9.58 -4.06 -1.48
CA LYS A 117 9.28 -3.33 -2.72
C LYS A 117 8.46 -2.07 -2.42
N ASP A 118 7.43 -2.21 -1.59
CA ASP A 118 6.58 -1.11 -1.15
C ASP A 118 6.52 -1.03 0.38
N LYS A 119 7.17 0.01 0.93
CA LYS A 119 7.28 0.18 2.39
C LYS A 119 5.97 0.60 3.06
N THR A 120 4.98 1.07 2.31
CA THR A 120 3.69 1.51 2.85
C THR A 120 2.87 0.30 3.30
N LEU A 121 3.05 -0.86 2.66
CA LEU A 121 2.40 -2.13 3.02
C LEU A 121 2.75 -2.63 4.43
N LYS A 122 3.85 -2.18 5.04
CA LYS A 122 4.24 -2.58 6.41
C LYS A 122 3.24 -2.14 7.48
N HIS A 123 2.29 -1.28 7.13
CA HIS A 123 1.30 -0.71 8.03
C HIS A 123 -0.03 -1.47 8.02
N LEU A 124 -0.13 -2.59 7.30
CA LEU A 124 -1.37 -3.33 7.10
C LEU A 124 -1.76 -4.24 8.29
N PHE A 125 -0.77 -4.84 8.96
CA PHE A 125 -0.95 -5.79 10.07
C PHE A 125 0.07 -5.53 11.19
#